data_AF-A0A7W0ZRB5-F1
#
_entry.id   AF-A0A7W0ZRB5-F1
#
_cell.length_a   1.000
_cell.length_b   1.000
_cell.length_c   1.000
_cell.angle_alpha   90.00
_cell.angle_beta   90.00
_cell.angle_gamma   90.00
#
_symmetry.space_group_name_H-M   'P 1'
#
loop_
_entity.id
_entity.type
_entity.pdbx_description
1 polymer ?
#
loop_
_entity_poly.entity_id
_entity_poly.type
_entity_poly.pdbx_seq_one_letter_code
_entity_poly.pdbx_strand_id
1 'polypeptide(L)'
;MRSWLVIPAMGVVSAAAAAGLGERAPIELVACGVAGASITAAVRALIGDSSASLAGAILAPLLLVALLFDPAIGGASARAWIAIAAMGWTVVELARPTTSPLVAVLPATVAAVLDPSFVMLIAIAGVRLVTAPWERPRWAIAIPIMGVLCAVLALIACVAQGGAFRALGDQWTGHAAETIGLARLIAHGAQAMGPVIAVAALAGLAVLARPRHAEVAVAACIAGALFVGMRSGGAGPSLIALASLTTGLAVGRFAGAIRLGAGQALAGATAGALLLVPPAWTAIEHRAPVQVADASR
;
A
#
# COMPACT_ATOMS: atom_id res chain seq x y z
N MET A 1 10.00 -21.42 11.19
CA MET A 1 10.16 -20.01 11.61
C MET A 1 8.99 -19.63 12.50
N ARG A 2 9.23 -18.94 13.62
CA ARG A 2 8.13 -18.35 14.38
C ARG A 2 7.53 -17.23 13.53
N SER A 3 6.31 -17.44 13.06
CA SER A 3 5.70 -16.61 12.01
C SER A 3 5.75 -15.13 12.36
N TRP A 4 5.62 -14.75 13.63
CA TRP A 4 5.67 -13.36 14.09
C TRP A 4 6.99 -12.62 13.81
N LEU A 5 8.14 -13.29 13.66
CA LEU A 5 9.44 -12.65 13.38
C LEU A 5 9.52 -12.05 11.97
N VAL A 6 8.64 -12.46 11.07
CA VAL A 6 8.66 -12.04 9.66
C VAL A 6 8.33 -10.55 9.52
N ILE A 7 7.47 -10.01 10.40
CA ILE A 7 7.05 -8.61 10.35
C ILE A 7 8.23 -7.65 10.62
N PRO A 8 8.94 -7.74 11.77
CA PRO A 8 10.10 -6.89 12.01
C PRO A 8 11.24 -7.18 11.03
N ALA A 9 11.44 -8.45 10.64
CA ALA A 9 12.46 -8.80 9.65
C ALA A 9 12.21 -8.08 8.31
N MET A 10 10.97 -8.09 7.80
CA MET A 10 10.65 -7.40 6.55
C MET A 10 10.78 -5.88 6.69
N GLY A 11 10.52 -5.31 7.86
CA GLY A 11 10.81 -3.89 8.08
C GLY A 11 12.29 -3.55 7.94
N VAL A 12 13.18 -4.37 8.53
CA VAL A 12 14.63 -4.21 8.38
C VAL A 12 15.05 -4.42 6.93
N VAL A 13 14.52 -5.45 6.26
CA VAL A 13 14.85 -5.74 4.85
C VAL A 13 14.39 -4.62 3.94
N SER A 14 13.19 -4.05 4.14
CA SER A 14 12.69 -2.92 3.34
C SER A 14 13.54 -1.66 3.55
N ALA A 15 13.92 -1.35 4.80
CA ALA A 15 14.83 -0.24 5.07
C ALA A 15 16.21 -0.47 4.43
N ALA A 16 16.76 -1.68 4.54
CA ALA A 16 18.03 -2.04 3.91
C ALA A 16 17.95 -1.99 2.38
N ALA A 17 16.84 -2.44 1.80
CA ALA A 17 16.58 -2.36 0.36
C ALA A 17 16.50 -0.90 -0.08
N ALA A 18 15.79 -0.02 0.62
CA ALA A 18 15.75 1.41 0.31
C ALA A 18 17.14 2.06 0.42
N ALA A 19 17.93 1.71 1.45
CA ALA A 19 19.30 2.20 1.60
C ALA A 19 20.21 1.72 0.46
N GLY A 20 20.15 0.44 0.11
CA GLY A 20 20.85 -0.12 -1.06
C GLY A 20 20.34 0.47 -2.38
N LEU A 21 19.09 0.93 -2.38
CA LEU A 21 18.45 1.67 -3.45
C LEU A 21 18.70 3.21 -3.38
N GLY A 22 19.69 3.64 -2.60
CA GLY A 22 20.18 5.02 -2.66
C GLY A 22 19.39 6.04 -1.85
N GLU A 23 18.43 5.61 -1.04
CA GLU A 23 17.80 6.49 -0.05
C GLU A 23 18.80 6.83 1.06
N ARG A 24 18.99 8.12 1.32
CA ARG A 24 20.02 8.60 2.26
C ARG A 24 19.41 9.25 3.49
N ALA A 25 18.14 9.63 3.44
CA ALA A 25 17.48 10.26 4.57
C ALA A 25 17.08 9.22 5.62
N PRO A 26 17.56 9.32 6.89
CA PRO A 26 17.29 8.32 7.92
C PRO A 26 15.79 8.18 8.23
N ILE A 27 15.03 9.28 8.15
CA ILE A 27 13.59 9.26 8.37
C ILE A 27 12.83 8.49 7.30
N GLU A 28 13.29 8.54 6.04
CA GLU A 28 12.66 7.83 4.92
C GLU A 28 12.98 6.34 4.97
N LEU A 29 14.20 5.98 5.36
CA LEU A 29 14.58 4.59 5.63
C LEU A 29 13.72 3.97 6.74
N VAL A 30 13.55 4.69 7.85
CA VAL A 30 12.70 4.23 8.96
C VAL A 30 11.24 4.12 8.51
N ALA A 31 10.70 5.15 7.86
CA ALA A 31 9.33 5.14 7.37
C ALA A 31 9.07 4.02 6.37
N CYS A 32 10.01 3.78 5.44
CA CYS A 32 10.00 2.66 4.51
C CYS A 32 9.99 1.31 5.24
N GLY A 33 10.85 1.14 6.26
CA GLY A 33 10.86 -0.09 7.06
C GLY A 33 9.53 -0.32 7.79
N VAL A 34 8.94 0.72 8.37
CA VAL A 34 7.62 0.62 9.03
C VAL A 34 6.51 0.30 8.01
N ALA A 35 6.55 0.91 6.83
CA ALA A 35 5.62 0.61 5.74
C ALA A 35 5.76 -0.85 5.29
N GLY A 36 6.98 -1.33 5.07
CA GLY A 36 7.26 -2.72 4.71
C GLY A 36 6.70 -3.71 5.74
N ALA A 37 6.98 -3.48 7.03
CA ALA A 37 6.44 -4.29 8.11
C ALA A 37 4.90 -4.30 8.14
N SER A 38 4.27 -3.14 7.94
CA SER A 38 2.80 -3.02 7.92
C SER A 38 2.15 -3.76 6.75
N ILE A 39 2.77 -3.73 5.56
CA ILE A 39 2.27 -4.43 4.36
C ILE A 39 2.43 -5.93 4.55
N THR A 40 3.56 -6.40 5.06
CA THR A 40 3.77 -7.79 5.47
C THR A 40 2.69 -8.25 6.45
N ALA A 41 2.39 -7.43 7.47
CA ALA A 41 1.36 -7.73 8.45
C ALA A 41 -0.04 -7.77 7.82
N ALA A 42 -0.37 -6.83 6.93
CA ALA A 42 -1.66 -6.75 6.24
C ALA A 42 -1.91 -7.97 5.35
N VAL A 43 -0.92 -8.36 4.54
CA VAL A 43 -0.99 -9.57 3.71
C VAL A 43 -1.27 -10.81 4.57
N ARG A 44 -0.58 -10.93 5.70
CA ARG A 44 -0.80 -12.06 6.62
C ARG A 44 -2.15 -12.02 7.30
N ALA A 45 -2.63 -10.86 7.70
CA ALA A 45 -3.94 -10.72 8.31
C ALA A 45 -5.08 -11.12 7.33
N LEU A 46 -4.90 -10.86 6.04
CA LEU A 46 -5.87 -11.18 4.98
C LEU A 46 -5.80 -12.65 4.49
N ILE A 47 -4.61 -13.24 4.43
CA ILE A 47 -4.43 -14.63 3.97
C ILE A 47 -4.55 -15.64 5.12
N GLY A 48 -4.13 -15.27 6.32
CA GLY A 48 -3.99 -16.15 7.49
C GLY A 48 -2.55 -16.66 7.67
N ASP A 49 -2.32 -17.41 8.75
CA ASP A 49 -1.01 -17.93 9.12
C ASP A 49 -0.71 -19.26 8.40
N SER A 50 0.03 -19.17 7.29
CA SER A 50 0.48 -20.34 6.52
C SER A 50 1.87 -20.11 5.91
N SER A 51 2.58 -21.18 5.56
CA SER A 51 3.81 -21.08 4.76
C SER A 51 3.59 -20.34 3.45
N ALA A 52 2.43 -20.52 2.83
CA ALA A 52 2.05 -19.81 1.61
C ALA A 52 1.89 -18.30 1.81
N SER A 53 1.36 -17.85 2.94
CA SER A 53 1.26 -16.41 3.24
C SER A 53 2.63 -15.72 3.34
N LEU A 54 3.69 -16.47 3.65
CA LEU A 54 5.05 -15.91 3.76
C LEU A 54 5.55 -15.44 2.39
N ALA A 55 5.26 -16.18 1.32
CA ALA A 55 5.67 -15.80 -0.02
C ALA A 55 5.09 -14.42 -0.40
N GLY A 56 3.78 -14.25 -0.20
CA GLY A 56 3.11 -12.97 -0.43
C GLY A 56 3.59 -11.85 0.51
N ALA A 57 3.79 -12.17 1.79
CA ALA A 57 4.14 -11.21 2.82
C ALA A 57 5.59 -10.70 2.73
N ILE A 58 6.49 -11.47 2.11
CA ILE A 58 7.86 -11.06 1.78
C ILE A 58 7.86 -10.29 0.45
N LEU A 59 7.15 -10.80 -0.56
CA LEU A 59 7.11 -10.19 -1.89
C LEU A 59 6.53 -8.77 -1.88
N ALA A 60 5.35 -8.58 -1.27
CA ALA A 60 4.62 -7.31 -1.31
C ALA A 60 5.46 -6.09 -0.88
N PRO A 61 6.12 -6.07 0.30
CA PRO A 61 6.92 -4.92 0.71
C PRO A 61 8.18 -4.74 -0.15
N LEU A 62 8.77 -5.81 -0.70
CA LEU A 62 9.93 -5.71 -1.58
C LEU A 62 9.57 -5.12 -2.95
N LEU A 63 8.44 -5.55 -3.52
CA LEU A 63 7.90 -4.97 -4.75
C LEU A 63 7.57 -3.49 -4.56
N LEU A 64 6.98 -3.13 -3.42
CA LEU A 64 6.68 -1.74 -3.10
C LEU A 64 7.95 -0.88 -3.14
N VAL A 65 9.01 -1.33 -2.48
CA VAL A 65 10.30 -0.63 -2.48
C VAL A 65 10.89 -0.58 -3.88
N ALA A 66 10.98 -1.72 -4.59
CA ALA A 66 11.57 -1.76 -5.92
C ALA A 66 10.85 -0.82 -6.92
N LEU A 67 9.52 -0.77 -6.89
CA LEU A 67 8.72 0.09 -7.76
C LEU A 67 8.87 1.57 -7.38
N LEU A 68 8.84 1.93 -6.09
CA LEU A 68 8.96 3.33 -5.68
C LEU A 68 10.35 3.93 -5.88
N PHE A 69 11.37 3.10 -6.03
CA PHE A 69 12.72 3.53 -6.40
C PHE A 69 12.99 3.44 -7.92
N ASP A 70 11.98 3.09 -8.72
CA ASP A 70 12.04 3.24 -10.17
C ASP A 70 12.05 4.74 -10.51
N PRO A 71 13.09 5.25 -11.19
CA PRO A 71 13.17 6.66 -11.56
C PRO A 71 12.05 7.12 -12.49
N ALA A 72 11.37 6.22 -13.19
CA ALA A 72 10.19 6.54 -14.00
C ALA A 72 8.95 6.90 -13.17
N ILE A 73 8.92 6.50 -11.89
CA ILE A 73 7.78 6.70 -10.99
C ILE A 73 7.96 7.94 -10.10
N GLY A 74 9.21 8.24 -9.72
CA GLY A 74 9.52 9.29 -8.75
C GLY A 74 9.39 8.80 -7.32
N GLY A 75 10.42 9.09 -6.51
CA GLY A 75 10.56 8.57 -5.15
C GLY A 75 9.39 8.92 -4.22
N ALA A 76 9.20 8.10 -3.19
CA ALA A 76 8.20 8.35 -2.15
C ALA A 76 8.78 9.13 -0.97
N SER A 77 8.15 10.26 -0.65
CA SER A 77 8.50 11.05 0.54
C SER A 77 8.22 10.28 1.84
N ALA A 78 8.87 10.68 2.95
CA ALA A 78 8.55 10.18 4.29
C ALA A 78 7.04 10.19 4.60
N ARG A 79 6.34 11.25 4.16
CA ARG A 79 4.88 11.38 4.31
C ARG A 79 4.12 10.23 3.65
N ALA A 80 4.49 9.87 2.42
CA ALA A 80 3.84 8.78 1.69
C ALA A 80 4.09 7.43 2.37
N TRP A 81 5.33 7.17 2.80
CA TRP A 81 5.67 5.96 3.54
C TRP A 81 4.88 5.81 4.85
N ILE A 82 4.74 6.89 5.62
CA ILE A 82 3.95 6.90 6.85
C ILE A 82 2.46 6.68 6.56
N ALA A 83 1.92 7.27 5.48
CA ALA A 83 0.54 7.06 5.06
C ALA A 83 0.28 5.59 4.70
N ILE A 84 1.19 4.96 3.93
CA ILE A 84 1.13 3.54 3.57
C ILE A 84 1.21 2.66 4.84
N ALA A 85 2.11 3.01 5.77
CA ALA A 85 2.22 2.30 7.04
C ALA A 85 0.93 2.32 7.85
N ALA A 86 0.32 3.50 7.96
CA ALA A 86 -0.93 3.71 8.67
C ALA A 86 -2.10 2.97 7.98
N MET A 87 -2.15 2.96 6.64
CA MET A 87 -3.10 2.16 5.87
C MET A 87 -2.93 0.66 6.17
N GLY A 88 -1.70 0.14 6.09
CA GLY A 88 -1.41 -1.26 6.37
C GLY A 88 -1.84 -1.69 7.77
N TRP A 89 -1.53 -0.89 8.79
CA TRP A 89 -1.97 -1.16 10.17
C TRP A 89 -3.49 -1.11 10.34
N THR A 90 -4.17 -0.18 9.65
CA THR A 90 -5.63 -0.14 9.65
C THR A 90 -6.23 -1.43 9.10
N VAL A 91 -5.70 -1.93 7.97
CA VAL A 91 -6.15 -3.19 7.35
C VAL A 91 -5.92 -4.36 8.31
N VAL A 92 -4.78 -4.42 8.99
CA VAL A 92 -4.47 -5.46 9.98
C VAL A 92 -5.50 -5.47 11.11
N GLU A 93 -5.82 -4.30 11.68
CA GLU A 93 -6.79 -4.22 12.78
C GLU A 93 -8.21 -4.53 12.32
N LEU A 94 -8.60 -4.12 11.11
CA LEU A 94 -9.90 -4.47 10.54
C LEU A 94 -10.06 -5.97 10.26
N ALA A 95 -8.96 -6.67 10.01
CA ALA A 95 -8.95 -8.11 9.78
C ALA A 95 -9.02 -8.92 11.09
N ARG A 96 -8.73 -8.31 12.24
CA ARG A 96 -8.74 -9.01 13.54
C ARG A 96 -10.17 -9.24 14.06
N PRO A 97 -10.44 -10.42 14.64
CA PRO A 97 -11.78 -10.75 15.12
C PRO A 97 -12.17 -10.09 16.45
N THR A 98 -11.23 -9.56 17.25
CA THR A 98 -11.49 -9.28 18.69
C THR A 98 -10.78 -8.08 19.33
N THR A 99 -10.01 -7.26 18.59
CA THR A 99 -9.42 -6.04 19.19
C THR A 99 -10.42 -4.90 19.32
N SER A 100 -10.18 -4.02 20.30
CA SER A 100 -10.94 -2.77 20.44
C SER A 100 -10.96 -2.04 19.08
N PRO A 101 -12.13 -1.74 18.49
CA PRO A 101 -12.19 -1.17 17.15
C PRO A 101 -11.59 0.24 17.07
N LEU A 102 -11.41 0.89 18.23
CA LEU A 102 -10.71 2.17 18.34
C LEU A 102 -9.28 2.10 17.82
N VAL A 103 -8.65 0.92 17.89
CA VAL A 103 -7.27 0.71 17.43
C VAL A 103 -7.14 0.85 15.91
N ALA A 104 -8.23 0.64 15.15
CA ALA A 104 -8.25 0.89 13.70
C ALA A 104 -8.53 2.35 13.33
N VAL A 105 -9.21 3.12 14.20
CA VAL A 105 -9.61 4.50 13.90
C VAL A 105 -8.41 5.43 13.85
N LEU A 106 -7.49 5.32 14.81
CA LEU A 106 -6.29 6.15 14.85
C LEU A 106 -5.42 6.01 13.59
N PRO A 107 -4.96 4.81 13.18
CA PRO A 107 -4.18 4.66 11.97
C PRO A 107 -4.99 5.04 10.71
N ALA A 108 -6.32 4.82 10.69
CA ALA A 108 -7.15 5.28 9.58
C ALA A 108 -7.13 6.81 9.44
N THR A 109 -7.23 7.53 10.56
CA THR A 109 -7.15 8.99 10.56
C THR A 109 -5.77 9.51 10.15
N VAL A 110 -4.69 8.88 10.62
CA VAL A 110 -3.32 9.22 10.20
C VAL A 110 -3.16 9.02 8.69
N ALA A 111 -3.61 7.87 8.16
CA ALA A 111 -3.55 7.58 6.73
C ALA A 111 -4.31 8.63 5.92
N ALA A 112 -5.54 8.96 6.32
CA ALA A 112 -6.39 9.94 5.63
C ALA A 112 -5.83 11.37 5.65
N VAL A 113 -5.25 11.80 6.77
CA VAL A 113 -4.62 13.12 6.88
C VAL A 113 -3.42 13.21 5.95
N LEU A 114 -2.59 12.17 5.91
CA LEU A 114 -1.37 12.16 5.12
C LEU A 114 -1.63 11.91 3.63
N ASP A 115 -2.68 11.17 3.27
CA ASP A 115 -3.07 10.93 1.88
C ASP A 115 -4.60 10.85 1.71
N PRO A 116 -5.20 11.71 0.85
CA PRO A 116 -6.64 11.72 0.63
C PRO A 116 -7.21 10.40 0.07
N SER A 117 -6.37 9.56 -0.55
CA SER A 117 -6.76 8.25 -1.09
C SER A 117 -7.28 7.30 -0.02
N PHE A 118 -6.90 7.52 1.24
CA PHE A 118 -7.22 6.63 2.37
C PHE A 118 -8.35 7.15 3.25
N VAL A 119 -9.02 8.26 2.88
CA VAL A 119 -10.06 8.89 3.71
C VAL A 119 -11.23 7.95 4.04
N MET A 120 -11.59 7.06 3.12
CA MET A 120 -12.65 6.07 3.34
C MET A 120 -12.34 5.08 4.48
N LEU A 121 -11.08 4.92 4.88
CA LEU A 121 -10.72 4.07 6.02
C LEU A 121 -11.35 4.56 7.31
N ILE A 122 -11.54 5.88 7.50
CA ILE A 122 -12.19 6.45 8.68
C ILE A 122 -13.63 5.95 8.77
N ALA A 123 -14.36 5.99 7.64
CA ALA A 123 -15.74 5.54 7.58
C ALA A 123 -15.84 4.04 7.91
N ILE A 124 -14.96 3.23 7.32
CA ILE A 124 -14.97 1.76 7.50
C ILE A 124 -14.56 1.37 8.93
N ALA A 125 -13.53 2.01 9.49
CA ALA A 125 -13.14 1.83 10.88
C ALA A 125 -14.26 2.27 11.84
N GLY A 126 -14.93 3.38 11.54
CA GLY A 126 -16.11 3.85 12.26
C GLY A 126 -17.28 2.86 12.22
N VAL A 127 -17.60 2.30 11.05
CA VAL A 127 -18.64 1.27 10.90
C VAL A 127 -18.25 0.01 11.69
N ARG A 128 -16.99 -0.40 11.67
CA ARG A 128 -16.51 -1.52 12.47
C ARG A 128 -16.67 -1.26 13.98
N LEU A 129 -16.38 -0.04 14.44
CA LEU A 129 -16.61 0.39 15.82
C LEU A 129 -18.10 0.35 16.20
N VAL A 130 -18.96 0.84 15.31
CA VAL A 130 -20.41 0.85 15.53
C VAL A 130 -21.03 -0.53 15.44
N THR A 131 -20.42 -1.51 14.76
CA THR A 131 -20.96 -2.87 14.65
C THR A 131 -20.35 -3.86 15.65
N ALA A 132 -19.31 -3.45 16.37
CA ALA A 132 -18.64 -4.31 17.35
C ALA A 132 -19.56 -4.68 18.54
N PRO A 133 -19.39 -5.88 19.13
CA PRO A 133 -20.25 -6.38 20.21
C PRO A 133 -19.92 -5.79 21.60
N TRP A 134 -19.38 -4.58 21.67
CA TRP A 134 -18.89 -3.94 22.91
C TRP A 134 -19.82 -2.80 23.32
N GLU A 135 -19.77 -2.37 24.59
CA GLU A 135 -20.50 -1.17 25.03
C GLU A 135 -20.00 0.06 24.28
N ARG A 136 -20.90 0.70 23.52
CA ARG A 136 -20.54 1.76 22.58
C ARG A 136 -20.78 3.11 23.23
N PRO A 137 -19.78 4.00 23.27
CA PRO A 137 -20.06 5.37 23.63
C PRO A 137 -20.90 6.03 22.53
N ARG A 138 -21.87 6.87 22.90
CA ARG A 138 -22.82 7.49 21.95
C ARG A 138 -22.14 8.30 20.84
N TRP A 139 -20.95 8.85 21.11
CA TRP A 139 -20.15 9.59 20.13
C TRP A 139 -19.54 8.71 19.03
N ALA A 140 -19.52 7.38 19.17
CA ALA A 140 -18.95 6.47 18.17
C ALA A 140 -19.63 6.59 16.79
N ILE A 141 -20.91 6.99 16.74
CA ILE A 141 -21.66 7.23 15.50
C ILE A 141 -21.11 8.43 14.73
N ALA A 142 -20.45 9.38 15.40
CA ALA A 142 -19.85 10.53 14.73
C ALA A 142 -18.67 10.14 13.84
N ILE A 143 -17.93 9.07 14.17
CA ILE A 143 -16.75 8.64 13.40
C ILE A 143 -17.10 8.26 11.96
N PRO A 144 -18.05 7.34 11.68
CA PRO A 144 -18.40 7.01 10.31
C PRO A 144 -19.00 8.20 9.55
N ILE A 145 -19.79 9.06 10.22
CA ILE A 145 -20.32 10.29 9.62
C ILE A 145 -19.18 11.20 9.18
N MET A 146 -18.20 11.45 10.07
CA MET A 146 -17.02 12.24 9.74
C MET A 146 -16.23 11.63 8.59
N GLY A 147 -16.05 10.31 8.57
CA GLY A 147 -15.39 9.61 7.46
C GLY A 147 -16.10 9.85 6.11
N VAL A 148 -17.43 9.78 6.09
CA VAL A 148 -18.22 10.08 4.87
C VAL A 148 -18.10 11.55 4.48
N LEU A 149 -18.18 12.47 5.43
CA LEU A 149 -18.01 13.91 5.16
C LEU A 149 -16.62 14.22 4.59
N CYS A 150 -15.56 13.63 5.16
CA CYS A 150 -14.20 13.76 4.63
C CYS A 150 -14.10 13.16 3.23
N ALA A 151 -14.76 12.04 2.94
CA ALA A 151 -14.74 11.44 1.60
C ALA A 151 -15.45 12.33 0.57
N VAL A 152 -16.58 12.95 0.95
CA VAL A 152 -17.27 13.95 0.13
C VAL A 152 -16.36 15.16 -0.09
N LEU A 153 -15.67 15.64 0.94
CA LEU A 153 -14.72 16.74 0.81
C LEU A 153 -13.55 16.40 -0.12
N ALA A 154 -12.97 15.20 0.00
CA ALA A 154 -11.92 14.72 -0.87
C ALA A 154 -12.40 14.61 -2.33
N LEU A 155 -13.64 14.15 -2.54
CA LEU A 155 -14.26 14.10 -3.86
C LEU A 155 -14.44 15.49 -4.48
N ILE A 156 -14.98 16.43 -3.71
CA ILE A 156 -15.15 17.82 -4.14
C ILE A 156 -13.79 18.45 -4.45
N ALA A 157 -12.82 18.31 -3.55
CA ALA A 157 -11.46 18.80 -3.73
C ALA A 157 -10.82 18.23 -5.01
N CYS A 158 -11.12 16.97 -5.34
CA CYS A 158 -10.56 16.34 -6.52
C CYS A 158 -11.20 16.77 -7.84
N VAL A 159 -12.52 17.00 -7.87
CA VAL A 159 -13.24 17.41 -9.09
C VAL A 159 -13.18 18.92 -9.31
N ALA A 160 -12.91 19.70 -8.26
CA ALA A 160 -12.84 21.15 -8.35
C ALA A 160 -11.78 21.62 -9.35
N GLN A 161 -12.23 22.38 -10.36
CA GLN A 161 -11.38 22.97 -11.40
C GLN A 161 -10.76 24.31 -10.98
N GLY A 162 -11.28 24.95 -9.92
CA GLY A 162 -10.80 26.23 -9.40
C GLY A 162 -11.24 26.53 -7.96
N GLY A 163 -10.80 27.68 -7.43
CA GLY A 163 -11.19 28.18 -6.11
C GLY A 163 -10.54 27.45 -4.93
N ALA A 164 -11.11 27.66 -3.74
CA ALA A 164 -10.57 27.15 -2.47
C ALA A 164 -10.48 25.62 -2.42
N PHE A 165 -11.42 24.90 -3.04
CA PHE A 165 -11.41 23.43 -3.06
C PHE A 165 -10.30 22.86 -3.93
N ARG A 166 -9.94 23.52 -5.04
CA ARG A 166 -8.77 23.13 -5.82
C ARG A 166 -7.49 23.36 -5.03
N ALA A 167 -7.35 24.52 -4.39
CA ALA A 167 -6.19 24.83 -3.56
C ALA A 167 -6.04 23.84 -2.40
N LEU A 168 -7.16 23.46 -1.76
CA LEU A 168 -7.18 22.41 -0.74
C LEU A 168 -6.69 21.07 -1.32
N GLY A 169 -7.21 20.66 -2.48
CA GLY A 169 -6.78 19.43 -3.15
C GLY A 169 -5.29 19.44 -3.47
N ASP A 170 -4.78 20.52 -4.04
CA ASP A 170 -3.37 20.65 -4.43
C ASP A 170 -2.43 20.65 -3.20
N GLN A 171 -2.82 21.29 -2.10
CA GLN A 171 -2.08 21.24 -0.84
C GLN A 171 -2.13 19.85 -0.19
N TRP A 172 -3.29 19.18 -0.28
CA TRP A 172 -3.47 17.87 0.33
C TRP A 172 -2.72 16.78 -0.43
N THR A 173 -2.74 16.78 -1.76
CA THR A 173 -1.98 15.83 -2.59
C THR A 173 -0.51 16.23 -2.76
N GLY A 174 -0.17 17.50 -2.52
CA GLY A 174 1.16 18.06 -2.79
C GLY A 174 1.46 18.26 -4.28
N HIS A 175 0.45 18.10 -5.16
CA HIS A 175 0.60 18.18 -6.61
C HIS A 175 -0.51 19.05 -7.20
N ALA A 176 -0.14 19.87 -8.19
CA ALA A 176 -1.13 20.60 -8.97
C ALA A 176 -2.02 19.61 -9.74
N ALA A 177 -3.33 19.87 -9.78
CA ALA A 177 -4.27 19.03 -10.53
C ALA A 177 -3.95 18.99 -12.03
N GLU A 178 -3.61 17.79 -12.52
CA GLU A 178 -3.49 17.43 -13.92
C GLU A 178 -4.47 16.27 -14.19
N THR A 179 -5.64 16.61 -14.72
CA THR A 179 -6.70 15.61 -14.94
C THR A 179 -6.38 14.73 -16.13
N ILE A 180 -6.23 13.43 -15.88
CA ILE A 180 -6.09 12.42 -16.93
C ILE A 180 -7.26 11.43 -16.88
N GLY A 181 -7.62 10.86 -18.04
CA GLY A 181 -8.66 9.84 -18.11
C GLY A 181 -8.23 8.53 -17.42
N LEU A 182 -9.19 7.80 -16.83
CA LEU A 182 -8.94 6.54 -16.12
C LEU A 182 -8.16 5.52 -16.95
N ALA A 183 -8.52 5.33 -18.22
CA ALA A 183 -7.82 4.41 -19.11
C ALA A 183 -6.34 4.79 -19.28
N ARG A 184 -6.05 6.10 -19.33
CA ARG A 184 -4.69 6.62 -19.44
C ARG A 184 -3.92 6.41 -18.14
N LEU A 185 -4.55 6.65 -16.99
CA LEU A 185 -3.95 6.37 -15.69
C LEU A 185 -3.62 4.87 -15.54
N ILE A 186 -4.55 3.99 -15.88
CA ILE A 186 -4.33 2.53 -15.83
C ILE A 186 -3.20 2.14 -16.78
N ALA A 187 -3.15 2.71 -17.98
CA ALA A 187 -2.05 2.47 -18.92
C ALA A 187 -0.71 2.93 -18.36
N HIS A 188 -0.63 4.12 -17.75
CA HIS A 188 0.61 4.62 -17.13
C HIS A 188 1.02 3.74 -15.94
N GLY A 189 0.07 3.36 -15.08
CA GLY A 189 0.33 2.44 -13.97
C GLY A 189 0.81 1.07 -14.46
N ALA A 190 0.17 0.51 -15.48
CA ALA A 190 0.57 -0.78 -16.05
C ALA A 190 1.93 -0.72 -16.76
N GLN A 191 2.27 0.40 -17.40
CA GLN A 191 3.59 0.63 -17.96
C GLN A 191 4.65 0.74 -16.87
N ALA A 192 4.38 1.52 -15.82
CA ALA A 192 5.28 1.72 -14.69
C ALA A 192 5.54 0.44 -13.90
N MET A 193 4.51 -0.38 -13.68
CA MET A 193 4.65 -1.65 -12.96
C MET A 193 5.12 -2.81 -13.86
N GLY A 194 4.99 -2.68 -15.17
CA GLY A 194 5.13 -3.78 -16.10
C GLY A 194 3.92 -4.74 -16.09
N PRO A 195 3.74 -5.51 -17.19
CA PRO A 195 2.53 -6.28 -17.44
C PRO A 195 2.32 -7.43 -16.44
N VAL A 196 3.40 -8.08 -15.99
CA VAL A 196 3.31 -9.24 -15.08
C VAL A 196 2.81 -8.82 -13.70
N ILE A 197 3.32 -7.70 -13.17
CA ILE A 197 2.89 -7.16 -11.88
C ILE A 197 1.45 -6.66 -11.98
N ALA A 198 1.08 -5.98 -13.08
CA ALA A 198 -0.29 -5.54 -13.29
C ALA A 198 -1.30 -6.71 -13.29
N VAL A 199 -1.00 -7.80 -14.00
CA VAL A 199 -1.85 -9.00 -14.01
C VAL A 199 -1.91 -9.64 -12.63
N ALA A 200 -0.78 -9.74 -11.91
CA ALA A 200 -0.75 -10.30 -10.57
C ALA A 200 -1.55 -9.46 -9.56
N ALA A 201 -1.47 -8.13 -9.64
CA ALA A 201 -2.27 -7.22 -8.84
C ALA A 201 -3.77 -7.41 -9.10
N LEU A 202 -4.19 -7.50 -10.36
CA LEU A 202 -5.57 -7.78 -10.75
C LEU A 202 -6.06 -9.13 -10.23
N ALA A 203 -5.24 -10.19 -10.32
CA ALA A 203 -5.55 -11.48 -9.72
C ALA A 203 -5.73 -11.38 -8.19
N GLY A 204 -4.95 -10.51 -7.54
CA GLY A 204 -5.07 -10.19 -6.13
C GLY A 204 -6.39 -9.54 -5.75
N LEU A 205 -6.96 -8.71 -6.63
CA LEU A 205 -8.29 -8.12 -6.41
C LEU A 205 -9.38 -9.18 -6.34
N ALA A 206 -9.30 -10.23 -7.16
CA ALA A 206 -10.25 -11.33 -7.12
C ALA A 206 -10.23 -12.07 -5.78
N VAL A 207 -9.11 -12.04 -5.04
CA VAL A 207 -8.98 -12.62 -3.70
C VAL A 207 -9.80 -11.84 -2.65
N LEU A 208 -10.08 -10.55 -2.90
CA LEU A 208 -10.82 -9.66 -2.00
C LEU A 208 -12.35 -9.82 -2.10
N ALA A 209 -12.86 -10.83 -2.83
CA ALA A 209 -14.30 -11.01 -3.07
C ALA A 209 -15.15 -11.33 -1.81
N ARG A 210 -14.56 -11.38 -0.62
CA ARG A 210 -15.30 -11.65 0.63
C ARG A 210 -15.75 -10.33 1.27
N PRO A 211 -17.01 -10.22 1.75
CA PRO A 211 -17.55 -8.98 2.31
C PRO A 211 -17.11 -8.77 3.77
N ARG A 212 -15.81 -8.82 4.02
CA ARG A 212 -15.21 -8.54 5.33
C ARG A 212 -14.67 -7.10 5.34
N HIS A 213 -14.61 -6.49 6.52
CA HIS A 213 -14.27 -5.07 6.66
C HIS A 213 -12.89 -4.73 6.10
N ALA A 214 -11.91 -5.62 6.24
CA ALA A 214 -10.55 -5.41 5.73
C ALA A 214 -10.50 -5.44 4.20
N GLU A 215 -11.22 -6.37 3.57
CA GLU A 215 -11.33 -6.47 2.12
C GLU A 215 -12.06 -5.26 1.52
N VAL A 216 -13.14 -4.81 2.16
CA VAL A 216 -13.85 -3.57 1.79
C VAL A 216 -12.93 -2.35 1.96
N ALA A 217 -12.10 -2.31 3.00
CA ALA A 217 -11.11 -1.25 3.20
C ALA A 217 -10.08 -1.21 2.08
N VAL A 218 -9.50 -2.36 1.71
CA VAL A 218 -8.54 -2.42 0.59
C VAL A 218 -9.20 -1.98 -0.72
N ALA A 219 -10.41 -2.45 -1.02
CA ALA A 219 -11.16 -2.04 -2.21
C ALA A 219 -11.45 -0.52 -2.23
N ALA A 220 -11.84 0.05 -1.09
CA ALA A 220 -12.07 1.49 -0.97
C ALA A 220 -10.77 2.29 -1.15
N CYS A 221 -9.64 1.83 -0.59
CA CYS A 221 -8.33 2.43 -0.82
C CYS A 221 -7.93 2.39 -2.30
N ILE A 222 -8.22 1.31 -3.03
CA ILE A 222 -7.94 1.20 -4.47
C ILE A 222 -8.76 2.22 -5.26
N ALA A 223 -10.06 2.32 -4.97
CA ALA A 223 -10.93 3.31 -5.60
C ALA A 223 -10.43 4.74 -5.31
N GLY A 224 -10.05 5.01 -4.06
CA GLY A 224 -9.47 6.29 -3.65
C GLY A 224 -8.16 6.61 -4.36
N ALA A 225 -7.22 5.66 -4.42
CA ALA A 225 -5.93 5.84 -5.07
C ALA A 225 -6.05 6.04 -6.58
N LEU A 226 -6.97 5.33 -7.25
CA LEU A 226 -7.28 5.57 -8.66
C LEU A 226 -7.88 6.96 -8.87
N PHE A 227 -8.79 7.37 -8.01
CA PHE A 227 -9.45 8.66 -8.11
C PHE A 227 -8.50 9.83 -7.88
N VAL A 228 -7.64 9.75 -6.85
CA VAL A 228 -6.58 10.73 -6.59
C VAL A 228 -5.54 10.71 -7.71
N GLY A 229 -5.16 9.52 -8.21
CA GLY A 229 -4.23 9.36 -9.33
C GLY A 229 -4.72 10.00 -10.63
N MET A 230 -6.03 9.94 -10.92
CA MET A 230 -6.62 10.61 -12.09
C MET A 230 -6.47 12.13 -12.00
N ARG A 231 -6.45 12.68 -10.78
CA ARG A 231 -6.22 14.11 -10.55
C ARG A 231 -4.75 14.49 -10.57
N SER A 232 -3.85 13.65 -10.06
CA SER A 232 -2.42 13.97 -9.99
C SER A 232 -1.67 13.69 -11.29
N GLY A 233 -2.35 13.22 -12.35
CA GLY A 233 -1.73 12.93 -13.63
C GLY A 233 -0.88 11.66 -13.67
N GLY A 234 -0.90 10.81 -12.64
CA GLY A 234 0.05 9.70 -12.54
C GLY A 234 -0.21 8.69 -11.42
N ALA A 235 0.50 7.57 -11.47
CA ALA A 235 0.44 6.50 -10.48
C ALA A 235 1.25 6.88 -9.23
N GLY A 236 0.59 7.52 -8.25
CA GLY A 236 1.23 7.90 -6.99
C GLY A 236 1.57 6.72 -6.07
N PRO A 237 2.32 6.97 -4.98
CA PRO A 237 2.81 5.92 -4.08
C PRO A 237 1.74 5.01 -3.51
N SER A 238 0.55 5.55 -3.24
CA SER A 238 -0.59 4.82 -2.70
C SER A 238 -1.14 3.77 -3.67
N LEU A 239 -1.18 4.08 -4.98
CA LEU A 239 -1.62 3.11 -5.99
C LEU A 239 -0.61 1.96 -6.10
N ILE A 240 0.69 2.28 -6.07
CA ILE A 240 1.78 1.29 -6.10
C ILE A 240 1.74 0.40 -4.85
N ALA A 241 1.57 0.99 -3.66
CA ALA A 241 1.42 0.24 -2.41
C ALA A 241 0.26 -0.77 -2.47
N LEU A 242 -0.89 -0.36 -3.01
CA LEU A 242 -2.05 -1.24 -3.14
C LEU A 242 -1.84 -2.31 -4.23
N ALA A 243 -1.17 -1.98 -5.33
CA ALA A 243 -0.79 -2.95 -6.34
C ALA A 243 0.20 -4.00 -5.80
N SER A 244 1.20 -3.58 -5.02
CA SER A 244 2.13 -4.49 -4.37
C SER A 244 1.45 -5.37 -3.31
N LEU A 245 0.54 -4.80 -2.50
CA LEU A 245 -0.25 -5.54 -1.53
C LEU A 245 -1.10 -6.61 -2.20
N THR A 246 -1.87 -6.25 -3.24
CA THR A 246 -2.73 -7.18 -3.99
C THR A 246 -1.93 -8.24 -4.73
N THR A 247 -0.79 -7.88 -5.31
CA THR A 247 0.16 -8.84 -5.89
C THR A 247 0.64 -9.86 -4.84
N GLY A 248 0.97 -9.40 -3.62
CA GLY A 248 1.30 -10.29 -2.51
C GLY A 248 0.14 -11.23 -2.12
N LEU A 249 -1.09 -10.72 -2.13
CA LEU A 249 -2.28 -11.55 -1.91
C LEU A 249 -2.44 -12.64 -2.97
N ALA A 250 -2.24 -12.29 -4.25
CA ALA A 250 -2.30 -13.23 -5.36
C ALA A 250 -1.25 -14.33 -5.21
N VAL A 251 0.01 -13.95 -4.99
CA VAL A 251 1.13 -14.92 -4.85
C VAL A 251 0.94 -15.80 -3.63
N GLY A 252 0.54 -15.24 -2.49
CA GLY A 252 0.30 -16.05 -1.29
C GLY A 252 -0.85 -17.04 -1.47
N ARG A 253 -1.92 -16.67 -2.19
CA ARG A 253 -3.03 -17.59 -2.52
C ARG A 253 -2.62 -18.63 -3.56
N PHE A 254 -1.87 -18.25 -4.58
CA PHE A 254 -1.33 -19.15 -5.59
C PHE A 254 -0.44 -20.22 -4.96
N ALA A 255 0.52 -19.80 -4.12
CA ALA A 255 1.36 -20.72 -3.36
C ALA A 255 0.50 -21.63 -2.46
N GLY A 256 -0.56 -21.10 -1.86
CA GLY A 256 -1.47 -21.85 -0.99
C GLY A 256 -2.29 -22.92 -1.71
N ALA A 257 -2.45 -22.83 -3.04
CA ALA A 257 -3.13 -23.87 -3.82
C ALA A 257 -2.29 -25.16 -3.94
N ILE A 258 -0.99 -25.09 -3.66
CA ILE A 258 -0.09 -26.25 -3.72
C ILE A 258 -0.16 -27.01 -2.39
N ARG A 259 -0.43 -28.31 -2.47
CA ARG A 259 -0.60 -29.19 -1.30
C ARG A 259 0.68 -29.38 -0.47
N LEU A 260 1.85 -29.39 -1.12
CA LEU A 260 3.14 -29.68 -0.47
C LEU A 260 3.81 -28.38 -0.02
N GLY A 261 4.17 -28.28 1.26
CA GLY A 261 4.83 -27.09 1.82
C GLY A 261 6.10 -26.66 1.07
N ALA A 262 6.94 -27.61 0.66
CA ALA A 262 8.12 -27.33 -0.17
C ALA A 262 7.74 -26.75 -1.55
N GLY A 263 6.64 -27.25 -2.14
CA GLY A 263 6.11 -26.71 -3.40
C GLY A 263 5.54 -25.30 -3.24
N GLN A 264 4.92 -24.97 -2.09
CA GLN A 264 4.48 -23.60 -1.78
C GLN A 264 5.67 -22.64 -1.74
N ALA A 265 6.76 -23.06 -1.08
CA ALA A 265 7.98 -22.26 -0.98
C ALA A 265 8.64 -22.06 -2.35
N LEU A 266 8.76 -23.12 -3.16
CA LEU A 266 9.31 -23.03 -4.51
C LEU A 266 8.47 -22.14 -5.41
N ALA A 267 7.16 -22.37 -5.48
CA ALA A 267 6.27 -21.56 -6.31
C ALA A 267 6.25 -20.09 -5.86
N GLY A 268 6.25 -19.84 -4.55
CA GLY A 268 6.36 -18.51 -3.99
C GLY A 268 7.67 -17.82 -4.34
N ALA A 269 8.80 -18.53 -4.25
CA ALA A 269 10.12 -18.02 -4.62
C ALA A 269 10.24 -17.77 -6.13
N THR A 270 9.69 -18.65 -6.98
CA THR A 270 9.69 -18.50 -8.43
C THR A 270 8.84 -17.32 -8.87
N ALA A 271 7.59 -17.22 -8.37
CA ALA A 271 6.74 -16.05 -8.62
C ALA A 271 7.41 -14.78 -8.06
N GLY A 272 8.03 -14.91 -6.89
CA GLY A 272 8.95 -13.97 -6.26
C GLY A 272 9.95 -13.34 -7.22
N ALA A 273 10.83 -14.20 -7.75
CA ALA A 273 11.88 -13.81 -8.67
C ALA A 273 11.30 -13.19 -9.94
N LEU A 274 10.27 -13.81 -10.55
CA LEU A 274 9.68 -13.30 -11.80
C LEU A 274 9.08 -11.89 -11.65
N LEU A 275 8.51 -11.58 -10.48
CA LEU A 275 7.89 -10.29 -10.22
C LEU A 275 8.90 -9.24 -9.74
N LEU A 276 9.89 -9.62 -8.93
CA LEU A 276 10.81 -8.69 -8.28
C LEU A 276 12.06 -8.38 -9.11
N VAL A 277 12.55 -9.33 -9.91
CA VAL A 277 13.80 -9.13 -10.67
C VAL A 277 13.68 -7.97 -11.66
N PRO A 278 12.62 -7.85 -12.51
CA PRO A 278 12.53 -6.73 -13.45
C PRO A 278 12.54 -5.33 -12.80
N PRO A 279 11.72 -5.02 -11.78
CA PRO A 279 11.76 -3.69 -11.14
C PRO A 279 13.05 -3.47 -10.33
N ALA A 280 13.64 -4.51 -9.73
CA ALA A 280 14.92 -4.36 -9.04
C ALA A 280 16.06 -4.07 -10.04
N TRP A 281 16.06 -4.74 -11.19
CA TRP A 281 17.06 -4.56 -12.23
C TRP A 281 16.99 -3.17 -12.86
N THR A 282 15.80 -2.70 -13.21
CA THR A 282 15.58 -1.35 -13.74
C THR A 282 16.02 -0.27 -12.74
N ALA A 283 15.69 -0.43 -11.46
CA ALA A 283 16.15 0.48 -10.40
C ALA A 283 17.68 0.49 -10.23
N ILE A 284 18.37 -0.62 -10.55
CA ILE A 284 19.84 -0.70 -10.52
C ILE A 284 20.46 -0.07 -11.78
N GLU A 285 19.99 -0.44 -12.98
CA GLU A 285 20.55 0.03 -14.26
C GLU A 285 20.49 1.55 -14.42
N HIS A 286 19.39 2.17 -13.97
CA HIS A 286 19.19 3.61 -14.14
C HIS A 286 19.95 4.45 -13.11
N ARG A 287 20.59 3.82 -12.11
CA ARG A 287 21.63 4.50 -11.33
C ARG A 287 22.93 4.43 -12.10
N ALA A 288 23.22 5.49 -12.84
CA ALA A 288 24.48 5.70 -13.56
C ALA A 288 25.71 5.19 -12.77
N PRO A 289 26.73 4.64 -13.44
CA PRO A 289 27.87 4.00 -12.80
C PRO A 289 28.53 4.97 -11.82
N VAL A 290 28.80 4.50 -10.61
CA VAL A 290 29.71 5.17 -9.67
C VAL A 290 30.95 5.53 -10.47
N GLN A 291 31.15 6.81 -10.77
CA GLN A 291 32.38 7.25 -11.41
C GLN A 291 33.49 6.96 -10.40
N VAL A 292 34.29 5.95 -10.70
CA VAL A 292 35.46 5.54 -9.91
C VAL A 292 36.44 6.71 -9.67
N ALA A 293 36.29 7.80 -10.43
CA ALA A 293 37.02 9.06 -10.25
C ALA A 293 36.72 9.79 -8.92
N ASP A 294 35.57 9.55 -8.26
CA ASP A 294 35.26 10.15 -6.95
C ASP A 294 35.71 9.29 -5.76
N ALA A 295 36.20 8.07 -6.01
CA ALA A 295 36.73 7.19 -4.96
C ALA A 295 38.22 7.39 -4.66
N SER A 296 38.89 8.32 -5.35
CA SER A 296 40.32 8.63 -5.19
C SER A 296 40.61 10.08 -4.73
N ARG A 297 39.65 10.76 -4.10
CA ARG A 297 39.86 12.01 -3.37
C ARG A 297 39.45 11.83 -1.91
#